data_AF-A0A7S1BAJ7-F1
#
_entry.id   AF-A0A7S1BAJ7-F1
#
_cell.length_a   1.000
_cell.length_b   1.000
_cell.length_c   1.000
_cell.angle_alpha   90.00
_cell.angle_beta   90.00
_cell.angle_gamma   90.00
#
_symmetry.space_group_name_H-M   'P 1'
#
loop_
_entity.id
_entity.type
_entity.pdbx_description
1 polymer ?
#
loop_
_entity_poly.entity_id
_entity_poly.type
_entity_poly.pdbx_seq_one_letter_code
_entity_poly.pdbx_strand_id
1 'polypeptide(L)'
;KNKATGARDEKLTTTTSSSHFGDRGSPSGSETKTWSKSKKKRMRALRAKMKKGTKRTATEEPADGTGKKQKRGPNAAVAAPSPAAASAAPVTFRSRLLAQLSSSRFRSLNESLYSRPSAESFAAFRADPSLFDAYHVGYRQQAGAWPWNPVDFLIDRLRRYRRRAVAAHREKGALGPTVVA
;
A
#
# COMPACT_ATOMS: atom_id res chain seq x y z
N LYS A 1 -44.37 -14.06 -60.17
CA LYS A 1 -44.03 -15.43 -60.61
C LYS A 1 -43.08 -16.00 -59.56
N ASN A 2 -43.62 -16.89 -58.74
CA ASN A 2 -43.03 -17.38 -57.51
C ASN A 2 -42.07 -18.52 -57.81
N LYS A 3 -40.96 -18.62 -57.06
CA LYS A 3 -40.32 -19.91 -56.78
C LYS A 3 -40.01 -19.97 -55.29
N ALA A 4 -40.85 -20.72 -54.59
CA ALA A 4 -40.68 -21.15 -53.22
C ALA A 4 -39.87 -22.46 -53.18
N THR A 5 -39.09 -22.64 -52.11
CA THR A 5 -38.69 -23.90 -51.42
C THR A 5 -37.49 -23.51 -50.54
N GLY A 6 -37.40 -23.74 -49.24
CA GLY A 6 -38.23 -24.42 -48.27
C GLY A 6 -37.52 -24.28 -46.91
N ALA A 7 -38.31 -24.12 -45.85
CA ALA A 7 -37.86 -24.00 -44.48
C ALA A 7 -37.24 -25.30 -43.94
N ARG A 8 -36.38 -25.18 -42.92
CA ARG A 8 -36.33 -26.09 -41.76
C ARG A 8 -35.56 -25.46 -40.60
N ASP A 9 -36.31 -25.17 -39.55
CA ASP A 9 -35.87 -24.91 -38.19
C ASP A 9 -35.14 -26.13 -37.60
N GLU A 10 -34.05 -25.90 -36.88
CA GLU A 10 -33.58 -26.80 -35.82
C GLU A 10 -33.35 -25.99 -34.53
N LYS A 11 -34.41 -25.96 -33.70
CA LYS A 11 -34.32 -25.90 -32.24
C LYS A 11 -34.46 -27.34 -31.71
N LEU A 12 -34.07 -27.53 -30.44
CA LEU A 12 -34.12 -28.73 -29.56
C LEU A 12 -32.73 -29.39 -29.42
N THR A 13 -32.23 -29.80 -28.25
CA THR A 13 -32.85 -30.00 -26.92
C THR A 13 -31.78 -30.11 -25.84
N THR A 14 -32.13 -29.65 -24.65
CA THR A 14 -31.56 -29.99 -23.35
C THR A 14 -31.42 -31.52 -23.17
N THR A 15 -30.27 -32.00 -22.69
CA THR A 15 -30.18 -33.33 -22.05
C THR A 15 -29.34 -33.24 -20.78
N THR A 16 -30.09 -33.27 -19.69
CA THR A 16 -29.75 -33.69 -18.34
C THR A 16 -29.11 -35.08 -18.32
N SER A 17 -27.98 -35.22 -17.60
CA SER A 17 -27.58 -36.41 -16.84
C SER A 17 -26.37 -35.98 -15.97
N SER A 18 -26.41 -35.78 -14.65
CA SER A 18 -26.96 -36.54 -13.51
C SER A 18 -26.39 -37.95 -13.33
N SER A 19 -25.25 -38.03 -12.62
CA SER A 19 -24.93 -39.05 -11.59
C SER A 19 -23.54 -38.68 -11.03
N HIS A 20 -23.39 -38.15 -9.81
CA HIS A 20 -23.59 -38.77 -8.50
C HIS A 20 -22.61 -39.92 -8.20
N PHE A 21 -21.41 -39.55 -7.74
CA PHE A 21 -20.49 -40.28 -6.85
C PHE A 21 -19.61 -39.16 -6.27
N GLY A 22 -19.43 -38.95 -4.98
CA GLY A 22 -19.58 -39.81 -3.82
C GLY A 22 -18.54 -39.28 -2.85
N ASP A 23 -19.04 -38.59 -1.83
CA ASP A 23 -18.42 -38.32 -0.53
C ASP A 23 -17.15 -39.12 -0.21
N ARG A 24 -16.05 -38.39 0.10
CA ARG A 24 -15.07 -38.72 1.15
C ARG A 24 -13.96 -37.68 1.25
N GLY A 25 -13.91 -36.98 2.40
CA GLY A 25 -12.65 -36.56 3.01
C GLY A 25 -12.35 -35.06 3.05
N SER A 26 -12.99 -34.34 3.97
CA SER A 26 -12.43 -33.15 4.59
C SER A 26 -11.03 -33.41 5.18
N PRO A 27 -9.99 -32.63 4.86
CA PRO A 27 -8.95 -32.34 5.82
C PRO A 27 -9.40 -31.14 6.66
N SER A 28 -10.03 -31.49 7.78
CA SER A 28 -10.16 -30.65 8.97
C SER A 28 -8.77 -30.10 9.34
N GLY A 29 -8.56 -28.82 9.09
CA GLY A 29 -7.40 -28.05 9.54
C GLY A 29 -7.80 -26.65 9.98
N SER A 30 -8.96 -26.50 10.62
CA SER A 30 -9.28 -25.25 11.30
C SER A 30 -8.36 -25.13 12.52
N GLU A 31 -7.25 -24.41 12.36
CA GLU A 31 -6.48 -23.91 13.49
C GLU A 31 -7.40 -23.01 14.32
N THR A 32 -8.08 -23.62 15.29
CA THR A 32 -8.78 -22.86 16.33
C THR A 32 -7.69 -22.18 17.13
N LYS A 33 -7.50 -20.88 16.86
CA LYS A 33 -6.52 -20.03 17.53
C LYS A 33 -6.89 -19.95 19.02
N THR A 34 -6.41 -20.91 19.80
CA THR A 34 -6.73 -21.00 21.22
C THR A 34 -6.17 -19.77 21.91
N TRP A 35 -7.09 -19.00 22.46
CA TRP A 35 -6.77 -17.72 23.01
C TRP A 35 -6.18 -17.94 24.42
N SER A 36 -4.94 -17.50 24.67
CA SER A 36 -4.27 -17.56 26.00
C SER A 36 -5.18 -17.03 27.13
N LYS A 37 -5.26 -17.75 28.27
CA LYS A 37 -6.09 -17.42 29.45
C LYS A 37 -6.00 -15.93 29.84
N SER A 38 -4.80 -15.36 29.79
CA SER A 38 -4.53 -13.94 30.11
C SER A 38 -5.24 -12.99 29.14
N LYS A 39 -5.14 -13.27 27.85
CA LYS A 39 -5.73 -12.43 26.82
C LYS A 39 -7.29 -12.54 26.95
N LYS A 40 -7.85 -13.72 27.35
CA LYS A 40 -9.31 -14.00 27.35
C LYS A 40 -9.97 -13.22 28.49
N LYS A 41 -9.27 -13.16 29.62
CA LYS A 41 -9.56 -12.27 30.75
C LYS A 41 -9.53 -10.80 30.32
N ARG A 42 -8.56 -10.39 29.49
CA ARG A 42 -8.45 -9.02 28.98
C ARG A 42 -9.62 -8.61 28.08
N MET A 43 -10.09 -9.49 27.19
CA MET A 43 -11.28 -9.23 26.35
C MET A 43 -12.57 -9.20 27.15
N ARG A 44 -12.71 -10.06 28.16
CA ARG A 44 -13.87 -10.02 29.06
C ARG A 44 -13.90 -8.72 29.87
N ALA A 45 -12.75 -8.23 30.33
CA ALA A 45 -12.64 -6.95 31.04
C ALA A 45 -12.95 -5.74 30.14
N LEU A 46 -12.52 -5.76 28.86
CA LEU A 46 -12.84 -4.72 27.88
C LEU A 46 -14.34 -4.69 27.56
N ARG A 47 -14.96 -5.85 27.34
CA ARG A 47 -16.41 -5.96 27.12
C ARG A 47 -17.23 -5.49 28.32
N ALA A 48 -16.79 -5.78 29.54
CA ALA A 48 -17.45 -5.31 30.76
C ALA A 48 -17.35 -3.77 30.92
N LYS A 49 -16.24 -3.16 30.50
CA LYS A 49 -16.09 -1.69 30.49
C LYS A 49 -16.98 -1.01 29.44
N MET A 50 -17.08 -1.58 28.24
CA MET A 50 -17.99 -1.06 27.21
C MET A 50 -19.47 -1.15 27.62
N LYS A 51 -19.88 -2.25 28.29
CA LYS A 51 -21.28 -2.40 28.75
C LYS A 51 -21.64 -1.48 29.93
N LYS A 52 -20.65 -0.95 30.66
CA LYS A 52 -20.85 0.00 31.76
C LYS A 52 -20.87 1.47 31.31
N GLY A 53 -20.48 1.76 30.06
CA GLY A 53 -20.45 3.11 29.48
C GLY A 53 -21.75 3.57 28.80
N THR A 54 -22.70 2.67 28.53
CA THR A 54 -23.95 2.97 27.77
C THR A 54 -25.16 3.26 28.67
N LYS A 55 -24.96 3.52 29.98
CA LYS A 55 -26.07 3.86 30.88
C LYS A 55 -25.71 5.00 31.84
N ARG A 56 -25.40 6.18 31.30
CA ARG A 56 -25.44 7.46 32.03
C ARG A 56 -25.70 8.62 31.06
N THR A 57 -26.96 8.98 30.91
CA THR A 57 -27.39 10.33 30.50
C THR A 57 -28.03 10.99 31.72
N ALA A 58 -27.78 12.30 31.85
CA ALA A 58 -28.37 13.28 32.77
C ALA A 58 -27.63 13.55 34.11
N THR A 59 -26.99 14.74 34.08
CA THR A 59 -26.91 15.81 35.10
C THR A 59 -25.83 15.81 36.20
N GLU A 60 -25.16 16.98 36.24
CA GLU A 60 -24.45 17.70 37.33
C GLU A 60 -22.96 17.38 37.67
N GLU A 61 -22.12 18.40 37.43
CA GLU A 61 -20.91 18.81 38.19
C GLU A 61 -21.31 19.23 39.63
N PRO A 62 -20.42 19.25 40.67
CA PRO A 62 -19.05 19.77 40.59
C PRO A 62 -17.96 19.11 41.48
N ALA A 63 -16.72 19.59 41.25
CA ALA A 63 -15.63 19.89 42.20
C ALA A 63 -14.72 18.79 42.81
N ASP A 64 -13.41 19.06 42.63
CA ASP A 64 -12.24 18.89 43.52
C ASP A 64 -11.89 17.46 44.02
N GLY A 65 -10.65 16.94 44.03
CA GLY A 65 -9.31 17.43 43.76
C GLY A 65 -8.31 16.30 44.05
N THR A 66 -7.03 16.56 43.79
CA THR A 66 -5.82 15.78 44.16
C THR A 66 -5.44 14.54 43.33
N GLY A 67 -4.22 14.61 42.77
CA GLY A 67 -3.71 13.69 41.77
C GLY A 67 -2.89 12.51 42.29
N LYS A 68 -2.38 11.72 41.33
CA LYS A 68 -1.16 10.90 41.49
C LYS A 68 -0.56 10.55 40.13
N LYS A 69 0.72 10.91 39.97
CA LYS A 69 1.65 10.50 38.91
C LYS A 69 1.55 9.00 38.65
N GLN A 70 1.35 8.60 37.40
CA GLN A 70 1.76 7.27 36.91
C GLN A 70 2.61 7.40 35.65
N LYS A 71 3.85 6.94 35.80
CA LYS A 71 4.93 6.88 34.83
C LYS A 71 4.50 6.10 33.60
N ARG A 72 4.59 6.72 32.41
CA ARG A 72 4.53 6.01 31.13
C ARG A 72 5.91 5.42 30.84
N GLY A 73 6.00 4.10 30.76
CA GLY A 73 7.17 3.38 30.26
C GLY A 73 7.42 3.66 28.77
N PRO A 74 8.63 3.35 28.28
CA PRO A 74 9.18 3.91 27.06
C PRO A 74 8.49 3.27 25.85
N ASN A 75 7.73 4.06 25.10
CA ASN A 75 7.32 3.63 23.77
C ASN A 75 8.50 3.89 22.83
N ALA A 76 8.88 2.82 22.13
CA ALA A 76 9.96 2.75 21.18
C ALA A 76 10.02 3.99 20.29
N ALA A 77 11.22 4.58 20.24
CA ALA A 77 11.59 5.64 19.33
C ALA A 77 11.37 5.16 17.88
N VAL A 78 10.30 5.63 17.25
CA VAL A 78 10.26 5.73 15.79
C VAL A 78 11.03 7.00 15.47
N ALA A 79 12.21 6.81 14.88
CA ALA A 79 13.18 7.85 14.58
C ALA A 79 12.51 9.08 13.96
N ALA A 80 12.62 10.21 14.65
CA ALA A 80 12.39 11.51 14.06
C ALA A 80 13.46 11.74 12.97
N PRO A 81 13.11 12.25 11.78
CA PRO A 81 14.12 12.64 10.81
C PRO A 81 14.96 13.77 11.38
N SER A 82 16.27 13.54 11.48
CA SER A 82 17.27 14.51 11.91
C SER A 82 17.27 15.71 10.96
N PRO A 83 17.10 16.96 11.43
CA PRO A 83 17.16 18.13 10.57
C PRO A 83 18.63 18.52 10.37
N ALA A 84 19.27 17.98 9.34
CA ALA A 84 20.53 18.52 8.85
C ALA A 84 20.26 19.78 8.02
N ALA A 85 20.59 20.93 8.63
CA ALA A 85 21.04 22.18 8.04
C ALA A 85 20.22 22.81 6.87
N ALA A 86 19.31 23.73 7.23
CA ALA A 86 19.05 24.95 6.46
C ALA A 86 18.54 26.05 7.41
N SER A 87 19.08 27.26 7.25
CA SER A 87 18.88 28.49 8.05
C SER A 87 17.51 28.62 8.74
N ALA A 88 17.51 28.53 10.08
CA ALA A 88 16.29 28.42 10.87
C ALA A 88 15.69 29.78 11.24
N ALA A 89 14.69 30.21 10.47
CA ALA A 89 13.55 30.88 11.10
C ALA A 89 12.90 29.89 12.09
N PRO A 90 12.43 30.33 13.27
CA PRO A 90 11.86 29.41 14.25
C PRO A 90 10.68 28.65 13.65
N VAL A 91 10.74 27.32 13.72
CA VAL A 91 9.69 26.43 13.22
C VAL A 91 8.43 26.69 14.03
N THR A 92 7.49 27.45 13.45
CA THR A 92 6.25 27.84 14.13
C THR A 92 5.39 26.61 14.42
N PHE A 93 4.52 26.70 15.43
CA PHE A 93 3.53 25.65 15.69
C PHE A 93 2.67 25.35 14.46
N ARG A 94 2.28 26.41 13.71
CA ARG A 94 1.55 26.30 12.46
C ARG A 94 2.30 25.47 11.42
N SER A 95 3.60 25.68 11.22
CA SER A 95 4.36 24.92 10.22
C SER A 95 4.48 23.44 10.58
N ARG A 96 4.61 23.11 11.88
CA ARG A 96 4.58 21.70 12.35
C ARG A 96 3.25 21.02 12.07
N LEU A 97 2.13 21.70 12.32
CA LEU A 97 0.80 21.17 11.99
C LEU A 97 0.63 20.96 10.49
N LEU A 98 1.05 21.92 9.67
CA LEU A 98 1.00 21.82 8.21
C LEU A 98 1.84 20.65 7.70
N ALA A 99 3.05 20.46 8.24
CA ALA A 99 3.92 19.33 7.89
C ALA A 99 3.32 17.97 8.29
N GLN A 100 2.60 17.91 9.42
CA GLN A 100 1.89 16.70 9.82
C GLN A 100 0.71 16.41 8.87
N LEU A 101 -0.02 17.46 8.46
CA LEU A 101 -1.13 17.34 7.52
C LEU A 101 -0.65 16.88 6.14
N SER A 102 0.43 17.45 5.61
CA SER A 102 1.02 17.02 4.33
C SER A 102 1.50 15.58 4.41
N SER A 103 2.11 15.18 5.53
CA SER A 103 2.55 13.80 5.76
C SER A 103 1.38 12.82 5.76
N SER A 104 0.26 13.19 6.39
CA SER A 104 -0.96 12.38 6.39
C SER A 104 -1.56 12.25 4.98
N ARG A 105 -1.64 13.37 4.25
CA ARG A 105 -2.11 13.40 2.85
C ARG A 105 -1.27 12.50 1.96
N PHE A 106 0.06 12.57 2.07
CA PHE A 106 0.96 11.69 1.32
C PHE A 106 0.72 10.21 1.62
N ARG A 107 0.60 9.82 2.90
CA ARG A 107 0.35 8.42 3.28
C ARG A 107 -0.95 7.88 2.70
N SER A 108 -2.02 8.68 2.74
CA SER A 108 -3.31 8.30 2.17
C SER A 108 -3.26 8.17 0.64
N LEU A 109 -2.57 9.09 -0.05
CA LEU A 109 -2.38 9.00 -1.50
C LEU A 109 -1.58 7.75 -1.87
N ASN A 110 -0.50 7.48 -1.13
CA ASN A 110 0.34 6.31 -1.35
C ASN A 110 -0.43 5.01 -1.12
N GLU A 111 -1.26 4.94 -0.08
CA GLU A 111 -2.15 3.79 0.14
C GLU A 111 -3.12 3.60 -1.03
N SER A 112 -3.79 4.67 -1.48
CA SER A 112 -4.68 4.60 -2.65
C SER A 112 -3.96 4.07 -3.89
N LEU A 113 -2.71 4.48 -4.11
CA LEU A 113 -1.90 4.03 -5.25
C LEU A 113 -1.53 2.54 -5.19
N TYR A 114 -1.41 1.97 -3.98
CA TYR A 114 -1.12 0.54 -3.81
C TYR A 114 -2.38 -0.34 -3.74
N SER A 115 -3.54 0.24 -3.41
CA SER A 115 -4.76 -0.53 -3.16
C SER A 115 -5.82 -0.40 -4.25
N ARG A 116 -5.73 0.59 -5.13
CA ARG A 116 -6.69 0.79 -6.23
C ARG A 116 -6.12 0.36 -7.58
N PRO A 117 -6.96 -0.05 -8.54
CA PRO A 117 -6.53 -0.26 -9.93
C PRO A 117 -5.80 0.95 -10.51
N SER A 118 -4.82 0.69 -11.38
CA SER A 118 -4.03 1.75 -12.02
C SER A 118 -4.88 2.70 -12.86
N ALA A 119 -5.91 2.19 -13.55
CA ALA A 119 -6.82 3.00 -14.35
C ALA A 119 -7.63 4.00 -13.51
N GLU A 120 -8.10 3.59 -12.32
CA GLU A 120 -8.82 4.48 -11.40
C GLU A 120 -7.90 5.55 -10.84
N SER A 121 -6.69 5.16 -10.41
CA SER A 121 -5.69 6.10 -9.94
C SER A 121 -5.36 7.11 -11.03
N PHE A 122 -5.09 6.64 -12.26
CA PHE A 122 -4.80 7.49 -13.40
C PHE A 122 -5.95 8.48 -13.69
N ALA A 123 -7.20 8.02 -13.68
CA ALA A 123 -8.36 8.91 -13.83
C ALA A 123 -8.43 9.97 -12.72
N ALA A 124 -8.16 9.60 -11.46
CA ALA A 124 -8.14 10.54 -10.34
C ALA A 124 -7.05 11.61 -10.49
N PHE A 125 -5.82 11.22 -10.87
CA PHE A 125 -4.72 12.18 -11.11
C PHE A 125 -4.97 13.08 -12.33
N ARG A 126 -5.70 12.58 -13.34
CA ARG A 126 -6.13 13.42 -14.48
C ARG A 126 -7.22 14.41 -14.11
N ALA A 127 -8.15 14.01 -13.25
CA ALA A 127 -9.23 14.86 -12.78
C ALA A 127 -8.72 15.98 -11.84
N ASP A 128 -7.77 15.65 -10.96
CA ASP A 128 -7.10 16.61 -10.07
C ASP A 128 -5.57 16.48 -10.16
N PRO A 129 -4.92 17.30 -11.03
CA PRO A 129 -3.47 17.32 -11.15
C PRO A 129 -2.73 17.69 -9.85
N SER A 130 -3.40 18.38 -8.91
CA SER A 130 -2.77 18.76 -7.63
C SER A 130 -2.42 17.55 -6.76
N LEU A 131 -3.10 16.42 -6.97
CA LEU A 131 -2.78 15.15 -6.32
C LEU A 131 -1.38 14.68 -6.69
N PHE A 132 -0.96 14.88 -7.94
CA PHE A 132 0.36 14.51 -8.44
C PHE A 132 1.44 15.28 -7.70
N ASP A 133 1.28 16.60 -7.63
CA ASP A 133 2.22 17.47 -6.91
C ASP A 133 2.28 17.14 -5.42
N ALA A 134 1.12 16.97 -4.79
CA ALA A 134 1.04 16.59 -3.37
C ALA A 134 1.72 15.25 -3.08
N TYR A 135 1.53 14.26 -3.97
CA TYR A 135 2.21 12.97 -3.88
C TYR A 135 3.73 13.14 -4.00
N HIS A 136 4.20 13.88 -5.01
CA HIS A 136 5.63 14.01 -5.26
C HIS A 136 6.36 14.89 -4.25
N VAL A 137 5.69 15.87 -3.62
CA VAL A 137 6.27 16.59 -2.47
C VAL A 137 6.56 15.63 -1.33
N GLY A 138 5.61 14.78 -0.95
CA GLY A 138 5.81 13.78 0.09
C GLY A 138 6.85 12.72 -0.27
N TYR A 139 6.83 12.23 -1.52
CA TYR A 139 7.81 11.27 -2.02
C TYR A 139 9.24 11.83 -1.95
N ARG A 140 9.46 13.07 -2.41
CA ARG A 140 10.79 13.71 -2.36
C ARG A 140 11.31 13.88 -0.93
N GLN A 141 10.44 14.25 0.01
CA GLN A 141 10.82 14.35 1.43
C GLN A 141 11.28 13.00 1.99
N GLN A 142 10.62 11.90 1.61
CA GLN A 142 11.03 10.56 2.04
C GLN A 142 12.29 10.07 1.34
N ALA A 143 12.37 10.24 0.02
CA ALA A 143 13.51 9.82 -0.78
C ALA A 143 14.79 10.60 -0.41
N GLY A 144 14.66 11.88 -0.04
CA GLY A 144 15.79 12.69 0.43
C GLY A 144 16.42 12.21 1.74
N ALA A 145 15.71 11.38 2.51
CA ALA A 145 16.26 10.75 3.72
C ALA A 145 17.00 9.43 3.43
N TRP A 146 17.00 8.94 2.19
CA TRP A 146 17.70 7.71 1.84
C TRP A 146 19.20 7.95 1.73
N PRO A 147 20.05 7.01 2.20
CA PRO A 147 21.51 7.16 2.15
C PRO A 147 22.07 7.16 0.73
N TRP A 148 21.35 6.59 -0.24
CA TRP A 148 21.69 6.57 -1.65
C TRP A 148 20.42 6.58 -2.49
N ASN A 149 20.48 7.19 -3.68
CA ASN A 149 19.36 7.21 -4.63
C ASN A 149 19.44 6.00 -5.57
N PRO A 150 18.42 5.13 -5.61
CA PRO A 150 18.45 3.92 -6.45
C PRO A 150 18.45 4.20 -7.95
N VAL A 151 17.98 5.37 -8.38
CA VAL A 151 18.02 5.76 -9.79
C VAL A 151 19.46 5.91 -10.27
N ASP A 152 20.34 6.46 -9.43
CA ASP A 152 21.75 6.67 -9.77
C ASP A 152 22.47 5.33 -9.98
N PHE A 153 22.21 4.35 -9.10
CA PHE A 153 22.72 2.99 -9.23
C PHE A 153 22.29 2.33 -10.55
N LEU A 154 21.02 2.50 -10.94
CA LEU A 154 20.49 1.96 -12.19
C LEU A 154 21.12 2.63 -13.41
N ILE A 155 21.29 3.97 -13.38
CA ILE A 155 21.96 4.72 -14.45
C ILE A 155 23.38 4.19 -14.67
N ASP A 156 24.14 4.00 -13.59
CA ASP A 156 25.50 3.47 -13.69
C ASP A 156 25.55 2.05 -14.26
N ARG A 157 24.60 1.21 -13.86
CA ARG A 157 24.47 -0.15 -14.39
C ARG A 157 24.16 -0.15 -15.89
N LEU A 158 23.24 0.70 -16.34
CA LEU A 158 22.88 0.83 -17.76
C LEU A 158 24.04 1.39 -18.59
N ARG A 159 24.78 2.38 -18.08
CA ARG A 159 25.98 2.93 -18.74
C ARG A 159 27.06 1.87 -18.91
N ARG A 160 27.30 1.03 -17.89
CA ARG A 160 28.22 -0.12 -17.98
C ARG A 160 27.77 -1.14 -19.02
N TYR A 161 26.48 -1.48 -19.04
CA TYR A 161 25.92 -2.40 -20.02
C TYR A 161 26.12 -1.89 -21.45
N ARG A 162 25.81 -0.60 -21.71
CA ARG A 162 26.02 0.03 -23.01
C ARG A 162 27.49 -0.03 -23.46
N ARG A 163 28.43 0.30 -22.58
CA ARG A 163 29.87 0.23 -22.90
C ARG A 163 30.31 -1.18 -23.30
N ARG A 164 29.84 -2.20 -22.58
CA ARG A 164 30.13 -3.61 -22.91
C ARG A 164 29.52 -4.03 -24.24
N ALA A 165 28.28 -3.64 -24.50
CA ALA A 165 27.62 -3.94 -25.77
C ALA A 165 28.37 -3.31 -26.96
N VAL A 166 28.80 -2.06 -26.83
CA VAL A 166 29.60 -1.37 -27.85
C VAL A 166 30.97 -2.02 -28.03
N ALA A 167 31.66 -2.39 -26.94
CA ALA A 167 32.94 -3.09 -27.02
C ALA A 167 32.81 -4.46 -27.72
N ALA A 168 31.82 -5.26 -27.35
CA ALA A 168 31.56 -6.56 -27.99
C ALA A 168 31.21 -6.43 -29.48
N HIS A 169 30.49 -5.38 -29.88
CA HIS A 169 30.22 -5.12 -31.29
C HIS A 169 31.47 -4.68 -32.05
N ARG A 170 32.34 -3.86 -31.42
CA ARG A 170 33.61 -3.42 -32.01
C ARG A 170 34.58 -4.59 -32.22
N GLU A 171 34.66 -5.51 -31.26
CA GLU A 171 35.48 -6.73 -31.36
C GLU A 171 34.99 -7.65 -32.48
N LYS A 172 33.66 -7.82 -32.64
CA LYS A 172 33.09 -8.61 -33.73
C LYS A 172 33.31 -8.01 -35.12
N GLY A 173 33.36 -6.68 -35.24
CA GLY A 173 33.69 -5.98 -36.50
C GLY A 173 35.19 -5.98 -36.84
N ALA A 174 36.06 -6.14 -35.84
CA ALA A 174 37.52 -6.19 -36.03
C ALA A 174 38.05 -7.58 -36.45
N LEU A 175 37.20 -8.62 -36.40
CA LEU A 175 37.50 -9.99 -36.84
C LEU A 175 36.98 -10.29 -38.26
N GLY A 176 36.65 -9.27 -39.04
CA GLY A 176 36.39 -9.43 -40.48
C GLY A 176 37.65 -9.92 -41.21
N PRO A 177 37.53 -10.71 -42.29
CA PRO A 177 38.67 -11.39 -42.90
C PRO A 177 39.72 -10.38 -43.33
N THR A 178 40.90 -10.45 -42.72
CA THR A 178 42.11 -9.81 -43.21
C THR A 178 42.40 -10.44 -44.57
N VAL A 179 41.98 -9.79 -45.65
CA VAL A 179 42.40 -10.16 -47.00
C VAL A 179 43.88 -9.80 -47.07
N VAL A 180 44.73 -10.79 -46.85
CA VAL A 180 46.17 -10.72 -47.13
C VAL A 180 46.29 -10.70 -48.65
N ALA A 181 46.70 -9.54 -49.17
CA ALA A 181 47.01 -9.32 -50.58
C ALA A 181 48.39 -9.89 -50.93
#